data_AF-A0A5A7V616-F1
#
_entry.id   AF-A0A5A7V616-F1
#
_cell.length_a   1.000
_cell.length_b   1.000
_cell.length_c   1.000
_cell.angle_alpha   90.00
_cell.angle_beta   90.00
_cell.angle_gamma   90.00
#
_symmetry.space_group_name_H-M   'P 1'
#
loop_
_entity.id
_entity.type
_entity.pdbx_description
1 polymer ?
#
loop_
_entity_poly.entity_id
_entity_poly.type
_entity_poly.pdbx_seq_one_letter_code
_entity_poly.pdbx_strand_id
1 'polypeptide(L)' 'MDEIHEGNSTTRPPFLDGGNYGYWNSRIEVFLMSMDMRSWRTIISGWEHPTEKDEIGKVIRKSELK' A
#
# COMPACT_ATOMS: atom_id res chain seq x y z
N MET A 1 5.53 30.56 -1.53
CA MET A 1 4.27 29.79 -1.65
C MET A 1 4.60 28.46 -1.04
N ASP A 2 3.99 28.18 0.11
CA ASP A 2 4.38 27.14 1.04
C ASP A 2 4.41 25.78 0.36
N GLU A 3 5.62 25.23 0.27
CA GLU A 3 5.87 23.85 -0.12
C GLU A 3 5.29 22.99 0.99
N ILE A 4 4.03 22.56 0.80
CA ILE A 4 3.33 21.67 1.71
C ILE A 4 4.09 20.34 1.63
N HIS A 5 5.07 20.19 2.52
CA HIS A 5 5.90 19.00 2.63
C HIS A 5 4.94 17.82 2.81
N GLU A 6 4.76 17.02 1.76
CA GLU A 6 3.70 16.01 1.56
C GLU A 6 3.73 14.87 2.61
N GLY A 7 4.64 14.96 3.57
CA GLY A 7 4.81 14.10 4.73
C GLY A 7 4.12 14.56 6.02
N ASN A 8 3.20 15.54 6.01
CA ASN A 8 2.46 15.94 7.22
C ASN A 8 0.92 15.85 7.11
N SER A 9 0.38 15.59 5.92
CA SER A 9 -1.07 15.41 5.74
C SER A 9 -1.51 14.03 6.24
N THR A 10 -2.55 14.00 7.07
CA THR A 10 -3.30 12.79 7.48
C THR A 10 -4.57 12.58 6.66
N THR A 11 -4.91 13.53 5.78
CA THR A 11 -6.13 13.52 4.96
C THR A 11 -5.89 13.10 3.52
N ARG A 12 -4.62 13.06 3.06
CA ARG A 12 -4.25 12.64 1.71
C ARG A 12 -3.18 11.54 1.77
N PRO A 13 -3.33 10.44 1.00
CA PRO A 13 -2.30 9.41 0.94
C PRO A 13 -1.00 9.96 0.35
N PRO A 14 0.17 9.55 0.87
CA PRO A 14 1.48 9.97 0.35
C PRO A 14 1.68 9.46 -1.08
N PHE A 15 2.34 10.28 -1.90
CA PHE A 15 2.72 9.91 -3.25
C PHE A 15 3.87 8.88 -3.25
N LEU A 16 3.77 7.86 -4.10
CA LEU A 16 4.82 6.86 -4.28
C LEU A 16 5.83 7.35 -5.33
N ASP A 17 6.92 7.96 -4.86
CA ASP A 17 7.99 8.49 -5.73
C ASP A 17 9.17 7.51 -5.93
N GLY A 18 9.06 6.28 -5.43
CA GLY A 18 10.08 5.23 -5.58
C GLY A 18 11.36 5.41 -4.74
N GLY A 19 11.69 6.64 -4.31
CA GLY A 19 12.93 6.94 -3.58
C GLY A 19 12.98 6.42 -2.14
N ASN A 20 11.83 6.17 -1.50
CA ASN A 20 11.77 5.63 -0.14
C ASN A 20 10.50 4.80 0.10
N TYR A 21 10.48 3.58 -0.44
CA TYR A 21 9.35 2.67 -0.29
C TYR A 21 9.02 2.37 1.19
N GLY A 22 10.04 2.22 2.05
CA GLY A 22 9.83 1.97 3.48
C GLY A 22 9.07 3.09 4.17
N TYR A 23 9.48 4.34 3.94
CA TYR A 23 8.79 5.51 4.46
C TYR A 23 7.37 5.64 3.90
N TRP A 24 7.21 5.46 2.59
CA TRP A 24 5.89 5.49 1.95
C TRP A 24 4.95 4.44 2.56
N ASN A 25 5.45 3.21 2.75
CA ASN A 25 4.68 2.10 3.30
C ASN A 25 4.20 2.40 4.74
N SER A 26 5.10 2.87 5.61
CA SER A 26 4.73 3.24 6.98
C SER A 26 3.71 4.39 7.03
N ARG A 27 3.77 5.34 6.08
CA ARG A 27 2.83 6.46 6.01
C ARG A 27 1.46 6.04 5.50
N ILE A 28 1.39 5.13 4.51
CA ILE A 28 0.13 4.54 4.04
C ILE A 28 -0.54 3.73 5.15
N GLU A 29 0.24 2.96 5.92
CA GLU A 29 -0.28 2.20 7.05
C GLU A 29 -0.94 3.11 8.09
N VAL A 30 -0.25 4.19 8.50
CA VAL A 30 -0.80 5.17 9.46
C VAL A 30 -2.04 5.88 8.90
N PHE A 31 -2.04 6.23 7.60
CA PHE A 31 -3.19 6.83 6.93
C PHE A 31 -4.42 5.92 6.96
N LEU A 32 -4.26 4.64 6.59
CA LEU A 32 -5.35 3.67 6.60
C LEU A 32 -5.85 3.36 8.02
N MET A 33 -4.94 3.27 9.00
CA MET A 33 -5.31 3.13 10.41
C MET A 33 -6.10 4.33 10.92
N SER A 34 -5.74 5.55 10.49
CA SER A 34 -6.46 6.78 10.87
C SER A 34 -7.85 6.88 10.26
N MET A 35 -8.11 6.24 9.11
CA MET A 35 -9.42 6.25 8.46
C MET A 35 -10.40 5.29 9.14
N ASP A 36 -10.02 4.01 9.24
CA ASP A 36 -10.79 3.02 9.98
C ASP A 36 -9.94 1.80 10.31
N MET A 37 -9.55 1.68 11.59
CA MET A 37 -8.75 0.56 12.08
C MET A 37 -9.47 -0.79 11.91
N ARG A 38 -10.81 -0.80 11.90
CA ARG A 38 -11.59 -2.05 11.77
C ARG A 38 -11.56 -2.57 10.33
N SER A 39 -11.65 -1.67 9.36
CA SER A 39 -11.42 -1.96 7.94
C SER A 39 -9.97 -2.38 7.68
N TRP A 40 -8.98 -1.66 8.22
CA TRP A 40 -7.57 -2.03 8.08
C TRP A 40 -7.28 -3.46 8.57
N ARG A 41 -7.78 -3.84 9.76
CA ARG A 41 -7.59 -5.19 10.30
C ARG A 41 -8.26 -6.26 9.42
N THR A 42 -9.42 -5.95 8.84
CA THR A 42 -10.10 -6.85 7.89
C THR A 42 -9.26 -7.04 6.62
N ILE A 43 -8.70 -5.96 6.08
CA ILE A 43 -7.85 -5.98 4.89
C ILE A 43 -6.58 -6.79 5.15
N ILE A 44 -5.86 -6.53 6.25
CA ILE A 44 -4.66 -7.28 6.61
C ILE A 44 -4.97 -8.75 6.87
N SER A 45 -6.07 -9.05 7.56
CA SER A 45 -6.46 -10.44 7.83
C SER A 45 -6.87 -11.21 6.57
N GLY A 46 -7.37 -10.52 5.54
CA GLY A 46 -7.80 -11.10 4.27
C GLY A 46 -6.79 -10.90 3.14
N TRP A 47 -5.62 -10.34 3.43
CA TRP A 47 -4.61 -10.05 2.42
C TRP A 47 -3.93 -11.35 2.00
N GLU A 48 -4.19 -11.78 0.77
CA GLU A 48 -3.43 -12.83 0.10
C GLU A 48 -2.50 -12.22 -0.95
N HIS A 49 -1.35 -12.86 -1.16
CA HIS A 49 -0.43 -12.44 -2.21
C HIS A 49 -1.14 -12.45 -3.56
N PRO A 50 -0.99 -11.40 -4.39
CA PRO A 50 -1.55 -11.38 -5.72
C PRO A 50 -1.12 -12.63 -6.49
N THR A 51 -2.09 -13.30 -7.09
CA THR A 51 -1.84 -14.44 -7.97
C THR A 51 -2.19 -14.08 -9.39
N GLU A 52 -1.38 -14.55 -10.31
CA GLU A 52 -1.61 -14.45 -11.74
C GLU A 52 -2.02 -15.83 -12.25
N LYS A 53 -3.03 -15.87 -13.12
CA LYS A 53 -3.35 -17.08 -13.86
C LYS A 53 -2.58 -17.07 -15.15
N ASP A 54 -1.73 -18.07 -15.31
CA ASP A 54 -1.02 -18.33 -16.56
C ASP A 54 -1.99 -18.76 -17.67
N GLU A 55 -1.54 -18.78 -18.92
CA GLU A 55 -2.32 -19.20 -20.09
C GLU A 55 -2.89 -20.63 -19.94
N ILE A 56 -2.24 -21.45 -19.13
CA ILE A 56 -2.61 -22.84 -18.83
C ILE A 56 -3.58 -22.93 -17.62
N GLY A 57 -4.02 -21.80 -17.07
CA GLY A 57 -4.93 -21.73 -15.91
C GLY A 57 -4.26 -22.03 -14.56
N LYS A 58 -2.94 -22.21 -14.56
CA LYS A 58 -2.14 -22.40 -13.34
C LYS A 58 -2.09 -21.08 -12.56
N VAL A 59 -2.48 -21.12 -11.29
CA VAL A 59 -2.36 -19.99 -10.37
C VAL A 59 -0.90 -19.90 -9.93
N ILE A 60 -0.18 -18.91 -10.42
CA ILE A 60 1.20 -18.61 -10.02
C ILE A 60 1.15 -17.41 -9.07
N ARG A 61 1.97 -17.41 -8.01
CA ARG A 61 2.16 -16.17 -7.23
C ARG A 61 2.79 -15.14 -8.15
N LYS A 62 2.15 -13.97 -8.26
CA LYS A 62 2.68 -12.87 -9.05
C LYS A 62 4.00 -12.48 -8.41
N SER A 63 5.08 -12.68 -9.14
CA SER A 63 6.41 -12.34 -8.66
C SER A 63 6.50 -10.82 -8.69
N GLU A 64 6.91 -10.19 -7.59
CA GLU A 64 7.37 -8.80 -7.62
C GLU A 64 8.51 -8.74 -8.63
N LEU A 65 8.27 -8.11 -9.79
CA LEU A 65 9.27 -7.93 -10.83
C LEU A 65 10.42 -7.12 -10.22
N LYS A 66 11.60 -7.73 -10.12
CA LYS A 66 12.83 -7.12 -9.63
C LYS A 66 13.42 -6.17 -10.66
#